data_AF-A0A165R2B9-F1
#
_entry.id   AF-A0A165R2B9-F1
#
_cell.length_a   1.000
_cell.length_b   1.000
_cell.length_c   1.000
_cell.angle_alpha   90.00
_cell.angle_beta   90.00
_cell.angle_gamma   90.00
#
_symmetry.space_group_name_H-M   'P 1'
#
loop_
_entity.id
_entity.type
_entity.pdbx_description
1 polymer ?
#
loop_
_entity_poly.entity_id
_entity_poly.type
_entity_poly.pdbx_seq_one_letter_code
_entity_poly.pdbx_strand_id
1 'polypeptide(L)'
;AKGVVHTASINNLDRNPDNVVPKIIAATLGIAKSAAKSPSVKRLVLTSSIAAVADPKPGVAEELTKDTYNEEAVEITYSGNIPPGLFGGHTVYAAGKTKAEQAFWQWYKEEKPDL
;
A
#
# COMPACT_ATOMS: atom_id res chain seq x y z
N ALA A 1 -4.65 20.98 -12.19
CA ALA A 1 -3.34 20.29 -12.35
C ALA A 1 -3.48 19.24 -13.45
N LYS A 2 -2.38 18.80 -14.09
CA LYS A 2 -2.44 17.75 -15.14
C LYS A 2 -2.14 16.33 -14.62
N GLY A 3 -1.60 16.21 -13.41
CA GLY A 3 -1.32 14.94 -12.77
C GLY A 3 -1.29 15.06 -11.25
N VAL A 4 -1.34 13.93 -10.58
CA VAL A 4 -1.23 13.80 -9.11
C VAL A 4 -0.14 12.78 -8.81
N VAL A 5 0.75 13.11 -7.87
CA VAL A 5 1.73 12.18 -7.31
C VAL A 5 1.42 12.02 -5.83
N HIS A 6 0.90 10.86 -5.45
CA HIS A 6 0.50 10.58 -4.08
C HIS A 6 1.64 9.90 -3.31
N THR A 7 2.38 10.69 -2.54
CA THR A 7 3.51 10.24 -1.70
C THR A 7 3.16 10.17 -0.22
N ALA A 8 2.12 10.87 0.22
CA ALA A 8 1.71 10.91 1.62
C ALA A 8 1.22 9.54 2.09
N SER A 9 1.73 9.05 3.21
CA SER A 9 1.37 7.75 3.77
C SER A 9 1.62 7.71 5.27
N ILE A 10 0.89 6.86 5.98
CA ILE A 10 1.12 6.62 7.41
C ILE A 10 2.39 5.75 7.51
N ASN A 11 3.45 6.30 8.11
CA ASN A 11 4.76 5.65 8.25
C ASN A 11 5.33 5.79 9.67
N ASN A 12 4.47 6.00 10.66
CA ASN A 12 4.85 6.15 12.07
C ASN A 12 5.30 4.84 12.74
N LEU A 13 5.22 3.71 12.02
CA LEU A 13 5.54 2.36 12.49
C LEU A 13 4.76 1.97 13.76
N ASP A 14 3.50 2.42 13.87
CA ASP A 14 2.57 1.91 14.87
C ASP A 14 2.30 0.41 14.61
N ARG A 15 2.31 -0.37 15.69
CA ARG A 15 2.06 -1.81 15.67
C ARG A 15 0.58 -2.16 15.71
N ASN A 16 -0.30 -1.20 15.97
CA ASN A 16 -1.73 -1.45 15.94
C ASN A 16 -2.24 -1.39 14.49
N PRO A 17 -2.70 -2.51 13.90
CA PRO A 17 -3.18 -2.54 12.51
C PRO A 17 -4.36 -1.59 12.26
N ASP A 18 -5.25 -1.42 13.24
CA ASP A 18 -6.43 -0.56 13.12
C ASP A 18 -6.07 0.92 12.97
N ASN A 19 -4.90 1.29 13.49
CA ASN A 19 -4.39 2.66 13.39
C ASN A 19 -3.71 2.96 12.05
N VAL A 20 -3.32 1.93 11.30
CA VAL A 20 -2.43 2.05 10.13
C VAL A 20 -3.12 1.56 8.86
N VAL A 21 -3.47 0.28 8.78
CA VAL A 21 -3.88 -0.38 7.52
C VAL A 21 -5.13 0.28 6.92
N PRO A 22 -6.24 0.48 7.66
CA PRO A 22 -7.44 1.11 7.10
C PRO A 22 -7.18 2.55 6.62
N LYS A 23 -6.30 3.28 7.32
CA LYS A 23 -6.00 4.68 6.98
C LYS A 23 -5.16 4.80 5.73
N ILE A 24 -4.19 3.91 5.50
CA ILE A 24 -3.39 3.91 4.27
C ILE A 24 -4.30 3.57 3.08
N ILE A 25 -5.17 2.56 3.21
CA ILE A 25 -6.15 2.21 2.16
C ILE A 25 -7.07 3.39 1.86
N ALA A 26 -7.65 4.01 2.90
CA ALA A 26 -8.56 5.14 2.75
C ALA A 26 -7.88 6.36 2.11
N ALA A 27 -6.65 6.68 2.50
CA ALA A 27 -5.88 7.77 1.91
C ALA A 27 -5.62 7.53 0.41
N THR A 28 -5.15 6.33 0.06
CA THR A 28 -4.88 5.94 -1.33
C THR A 28 -6.14 6.03 -2.19
N LEU A 29 -7.24 5.40 -1.76
CA LEU A 29 -8.49 5.41 -2.50
C LEU A 29 -9.14 6.79 -2.54
N GLY A 30 -9.06 7.57 -1.46
CA GLY A 30 -9.60 8.92 -1.40
C GLY A 30 -8.94 9.84 -2.43
N ILE A 31 -7.61 9.83 -2.51
CA ILE A 31 -6.88 10.60 -3.50
C ILE A 31 -7.16 10.08 -4.91
N ALA A 32 -7.17 8.77 -5.11
CA ALA A 32 -7.42 8.19 -6.42
C ALA A 32 -8.81 8.56 -6.97
N LYS A 33 -9.84 8.43 -6.14
CA LYS A 33 -11.21 8.82 -6.49
C LYS A 33 -11.36 10.33 -6.69
N SER A 34 -10.65 11.15 -5.93
CA SER A 34 -10.65 12.61 -6.12
C SER A 34 -9.97 13.02 -7.44
N ALA A 35 -8.84 12.38 -7.77
CA ALA A 35 -8.15 12.57 -9.03
C ALA A 35 -9.05 12.21 -10.22
N ALA A 36 -9.72 11.05 -10.17
CA ALA A 36 -10.65 10.60 -11.22
C ALA A 36 -11.82 11.54 -11.45
N LYS A 37 -12.31 12.23 -10.40
CA LYS A 37 -13.38 13.22 -10.51
C LYS A 37 -12.93 14.57 -11.06
N SER A 38 -11.63 14.77 -11.28
CA SER A 38 -11.06 16.05 -11.70
C SER A 38 -10.68 15.99 -13.19
N PRO A 39 -11.49 16.53 -14.13
CA PRO A 39 -11.28 16.32 -15.58
C PRO A 39 -9.94 16.82 -16.13
N SER A 40 -9.30 17.74 -15.40
CA SER A 40 -7.98 18.26 -15.77
C SER A 40 -6.83 17.30 -15.46
N VAL A 41 -7.02 16.34 -14.55
CA VAL A 41 -6.02 15.34 -14.15
C VAL A 41 -6.03 14.20 -15.15
N LYS A 42 -4.84 13.86 -15.66
CA LYS A 42 -4.64 12.88 -16.75
C LYS A 42 -3.60 11.81 -16.43
N ARG A 43 -3.05 11.82 -15.22
CA ARG A 43 -2.17 10.79 -14.66
C ARG A 43 -2.22 10.82 -13.15
N LEU A 44 -2.21 9.65 -12.55
CA LEU A 44 -2.03 9.46 -11.11
C LEU A 44 -0.86 8.49 -10.87
N VAL A 45 0.10 8.92 -10.08
CA VAL A 45 1.22 8.08 -9.62
C VAL A 45 1.06 7.84 -8.14
N LEU A 46 0.94 6.57 -7.73
CA LEU A 46 0.96 6.15 -6.34
C LEU A 46 2.39 5.79 -5.94
N THR A 47 2.90 6.39 -4.87
CA THR A 47 4.17 5.94 -4.27
C THR A 47 3.89 4.78 -3.31
N SER A 48 4.04 3.56 -3.83
CA SER A 48 4.02 2.35 -3.02
C SER A 48 5.38 2.15 -2.31
N SER A 49 5.79 0.90 -2.08
CA SER A 49 7.04 0.54 -1.40
C SER A 49 7.44 -0.87 -1.83
N ILE A 50 8.74 -1.17 -1.77
CA ILE A 50 9.21 -2.57 -1.85
C ILE A 50 8.60 -3.45 -0.76
N ALA A 51 8.26 -2.86 0.41
CA ALA A 51 7.58 -3.55 1.50
C ALA A 51 6.18 -4.08 1.10
N ALA A 52 5.56 -3.52 0.05
CA ALA A 52 4.30 -4.05 -0.49
C ALA A 52 4.48 -5.40 -1.21
N VAL A 53 5.72 -5.73 -1.58
CA VAL A 53 6.12 -6.85 -2.44
C VAL A 53 6.87 -7.91 -1.65
N ALA A 54 7.88 -7.53 -0.84
CA ALA A 54 8.69 -8.46 -0.08
C ALA A 54 9.39 -7.81 1.12
N ASP A 55 9.75 -8.63 2.11
CA ASP A 55 10.67 -8.28 3.18
C ASP A 55 12.11 -8.70 2.82
N PRO A 56 13.15 -7.99 3.32
CA PRO A 56 14.54 -8.37 3.06
C PRO A 56 14.87 -9.77 3.61
N LYS A 57 15.40 -10.65 2.75
CA LYS A 57 15.89 -11.99 3.10
C LYS A 57 17.36 -12.12 2.70
N PRO A 58 18.33 -11.84 3.62
CA PRO A 58 19.75 -11.85 3.28
C PRO A 58 20.21 -13.21 2.72
N GLY A 59 20.92 -13.18 1.59
CA GLY A 59 21.44 -14.38 0.93
C GLY A 59 20.42 -15.16 0.09
N VAL A 60 19.17 -14.69 0.02
CA VAL A 60 18.13 -15.30 -0.81
C VAL A 60 17.92 -14.46 -2.07
N ALA A 61 18.06 -15.08 -3.24
CA ALA A 61 17.66 -14.49 -4.50
C ALA A 61 16.20 -14.87 -4.78
N GLU A 62 15.33 -13.88 -4.90
CA GLU A 62 13.93 -14.06 -5.25
C GLU A 62 13.61 -13.25 -6.51
N GLU A 63 12.84 -13.84 -7.42
CA GLU A 63 12.29 -13.11 -8.56
C GLU A 63 11.04 -12.38 -8.11
N LEU A 64 11.07 -11.05 -8.18
CA LEU A 64 9.93 -10.19 -7.85
C LEU A 64 9.35 -9.61 -9.14
N THR A 65 8.05 -9.76 -9.30
CA THR A 65 7.31 -9.29 -10.47
C THR A 65 6.27 -8.25 -10.05
N LYS A 66 5.61 -7.60 -11.03
CA LYS A 66 4.48 -6.69 -10.78
C LYS A 66 3.28 -7.35 -10.09
N ASP A 67 3.22 -8.68 -10.11
CA ASP A 67 2.13 -9.48 -9.54
C ASP A 67 2.51 -10.06 -8.17
N THR A 68 3.73 -9.78 -7.68
CA THR A 68 4.22 -10.22 -6.38
C THR A 68 3.76 -9.26 -5.28
N TYR A 69 3.17 -9.80 -4.21
CA TYR A 69 2.72 -9.05 -3.04
C TYR A 69 3.21 -9.70 -1.75
N ASN A 70 3.47 -8.88 -0.74
CA ASN A 70 3.86 -9.31 0.60
C ASN A 70 2.64 -9.80 1.41
N GLU A 71 2.06 -10.92 0.98
CA GLU A 71 0.92 -11.55 1.66
C GLU A 71 1.32 -12.11 3.04
N GLU A 72 2.60 -12.42 3.25
CA GLU A 72 3.11 -12.86 4.55
C GLU A 72 2.97 -11.75 5.61
N ALA A 73 3.37 -10.51 5.29
CA ALA A 73 3.19 -9.39 6.20
C ALA A 73 1.71 -9.13 6.51
N VAL A 74 0.83 -9.28 5.51
CA VAL A 74 -0.63 -9.21 5.67
C VAL A 74 -1.12 -10.27 6.64
N GLU A 75 -0.76 -11.53 6.43
CA GLU A 75 -1.17 -12.66 7.26
C GLU A 75 -0.72 -12.47 8.72
N ILE A 76 0.55 -12.13 8.93
CA ILE A 76 1.09 -11.85 10.26
C ILE A 76 0.31 -10.72 10.94
N THR A 77 0.07 -9.62 10.20
CA THR A 77 -0.66 -8.46 10.71
C THR A 77 -2.08 -8.81 11.17
N TYR A 78 -2.82 -9.60 10.40
CA TYR A 78 -4.20 -9.98 10.73
C TYR A 78 -4.31 -11.17 11.69
N SER A 79 -3.26 -11.98 11.83
CA SER A 79 -3.24 -13.10 12.80
C SER A 79 -3.08 -12.65 14.25
N GLY A 80 -2.69 -11.38 14.48
CA GLY A 80 -2.36 -10.86 15.81
C GLY A 80 -0.96 -11.24 16.31
N ASN A 81 -0.22 -12.08 15.57
CA ASN A 81 1.16 -12.48 15.90
C ASN A 81 2.20 -11.43 15.48
N ILE A 82 1.88 -10.15 15.66
CA ILE A 82 2.72 -9.03 15.23
C ILE A 82 3.98 -8.98 16.09
N PRO A 83 5.20 -9.07 15.49
CA PRO A 83 6.44 -9.03 16.24
C PRO A 83 6.57 -7.80 17.16
N PRO A 84 7.36 -7.86 18.25
CA PRO A 84 7.58 -6.71 19.11
C PRO A 84 8.40 -5.60 18.42
N GLY A 85 8.26 -4.38 18.93
CA GLY A 85 9.08 -3.24 18.55
C GLY A 85 8.94 -2.78 17.10
N LEU A 86 9.99 -2.15 16.58
CA LEU A 86 10.00 -1.55 15.24
C LEU A 86 9.76 -2.58 14.13
N PHE A 87 10.16 -3.84 14.33
CA PHE A 87 9.92 -4.89 13.34
C PHE A 87 8.42 -5.16 13.16
N GLY A 88 7.65 -5.22 14.25
CA GLY A 88 6.19 -5.31 14.14
C GLY A 88 5.55 -4.09 13.49
N GLY A 89 6.06 -2.90 13.78
CA GLY A 89 5.60 -1.66 13.14
C GLY A 89 5.87 -1.68 11.62
N HIS A 90 7.02 -2.23 11.23
CA HIS A 90 7.35 -2.48 9.83
C HIS A 90 6.40 -3.50 9.20
N THR A 91 6.11 -4.62 9.87
CA THR A 91 5.15 -5.63 9.37
C THR A 91 3.77 -5.03 9.12
N VAL A 92 3.26 -4.22 10.05
CA VAL A 92 1.96 -3.54 9.91
C VAL A 92 2.00 -2.51 8.78
N TYR A 93 3.09 -1.75 8.64
CA TYR A 93 3.30 -0.83 7.53
C TYR A 93 3.35 -1.56 6.18
N ALA A 94 4.08 -2.68 6.09
CA ALA A 94 4.19 -3.52 4.91
C ALA A 94 2.81 -4.04 4.48
N ALA A 95 2.05 -4.61 5.43
CA ALA A 95 0.67 -5.02 5.18
C ALA A 95 -0.21 -3.86 4.70
N GLY A 96 -0.07 -2.68 5.30
CA GLY A 96 -0.77 -1.48 4.89
C GLY A 96 -0.44 -1.04 3.47
N LYS A 97 0.84 -1.10 3.07
CA LYS A 97 1.28 -0.82 1.69
C LYS A 97 0.76 -1.86 0.71
N THR A 98 0.85 -3.14 1.04
CA THR A 98 0.31 -4.25 0.23
C THR A 98 -1.19 -4.06 -0.01
N LYS A 99 -1.99 -3.90 1.05
CA LYS A 99 -3.45 -3.77 0.90
C LYS A 99 -3.86 -2.47 0.21
N ALA A 100 -3.15 -1.37 0.42
CA ALA A 100 -3.46 -0.13 -0.27
C ALA A 100 -3.14 -0.19 -1.78
N GLU A 101 -2.05 -0.82 -2.17
CA GLU A 101 -1.72 -1.03 -3.59
C GLU A 101 -2.70 -1.99 -4.28
N GLN A 102 -3.06 -3.10 -3.62
CA GLN A 102 -4.10 -4.02 -4.10
C GLN A 102 -5.43 -3.30 -4.30
N ALA A 103 -5.88 -2.53 -3.30
CA ALA A 103 -7.12 -1.77 -3.38
C ALA A 103 -7.09 -0.71 -4.49
N PHE A 104 -5.95 -0.03 -4.68
CA PHE A 104 -5.75 0.91 -5.77
C PHE A 104 -5.92 0.27 -7.14
N TRP A 105 -5.24 -0.86 -7.39
CA TRP A 105 -5.31 -1.55 -8.68
C TRP A 105 -6.67 -2.22 -8.91
N GLN A 106 -7.30 -2.75 -7.86
CA GLN A 106 -8.66 -3.28 -7.94
C GLN A 106 -9.63 -2.17 -8.36
N TRP A 107 -9.62 -1.05 -7.64
CA TRP A 107 -10.45 0.11 -7.97
C TRP A 107 -10.23 0.60 -9.41
N TYR A 108 -8.97 0.69 -9.86
CA TYR A 108 -8.66 1.12 -11.23
C TYR A 108 -9.22 0.16 -12.28
N LYS A 109 -9.12 -1.15 -12.05
CA LYS A 109 -9.65 -2.18 -12.96
C LYS A 109 -11.17 -2.19 -13.03
N GLU A 110 -11.84 -1.97 -11.89
CA GLU A 110 -13.30 -1.98 -11.77
C GLU A 110 -13.92 -0.69 -12.34
N GLU A 111 -13.43 0.47 -11.90
CA GLU A 111 -14.02 1.78 -12.25
C GLU A 111 -13.54 2.32 -13.59
N LYS A 112 -12.39 1.87 -14.10
CA LYS A 112 -11.79 2.30 -15.37
C LYS A 112 -11.84 3.83 -15.57
N PRO A 113 -11.31 4.62 -14.61
CA PRO A 113 -11.38 6.08 -14.68
C PRO A 113 -10.58 6.61 -15.88
N ASP A 114 -11.02 7.73 -16.46
CA ASP A 114 -10.26 8.47 -17.48
C ASP A 114 -9.09 9.23 -16.84
N LEU A 115 -8.07 8.47 -16.43
CA LEU A 115 -6.84 8.90 -15.75
C LEU A 115 -5.58 8.44 -16.48
#